data_AF-A0ABD1CIW6-F1
#
_entry.id   AF-A0ABD1CIW6-F1
#
_cell.length_a   1.000
_cell.length_b   1.000
_cell.length_c   1.000
_cell.angle_alpha   90.00
_cell.angle_beta   90.00
_cell.angle_gamma   90.00
#
_symmetry.space_group_name_H-M   'P 1'
#
loop_
_entity.id
_entity.type
_entity.pdbx_description
1 polymer ?
#
loop_
_entity_poly.entity_id
_entity_poly.type
_entity_poly.pdbx_seq_one_letter_code
_entity_poly.pdbx_strand_id
1 'polypeptide(L)'
;MFSQTLLVSLILLETNARVHQLFDEFIEQNQQGLDAVLRVLQLIDHDLENVIQDCVRIFDIESLQSGNRIFVNVTKPLLDQVERLCQIVTENRIDELEASLEQVERTAAWYRGQLDQTLKDIAVILSKLEDNSFLTMVQSKEGEMLSHLGSLNSSLLEPMEQNFTNYFSKWISGYRNFTLAIPEDFSEEQPDVSNLFDFLDFLDNETSILHGELQEFLEFWFSEIEEVVLAISNGTEEVVELLKEKLLDDLLDGNSDLNCAASYIQVIDPAILDMFKGFYQCVEFEEEMTKAFQQVSSVLDSTDKVITFLMRSYLTCAKIVAEFEEFTLDDCLLGMDELLEQTQEFFEHKTSEIYYHVEDALIFNGVMIEACLGNKLRESMLSFGKQVHQYYSCNGVQTDGPVMLPMF
;
A
#
# COMPACT_ATOMS: atom_id res chain seq x y z
N MET A 1 7.39 -6.20 13.36
CA MET A 1 6.83 -5.11 12.56
C MET A 1 6.54 -3.84 13.37
N PHE A 2 5.67 -3.84 14.40
CA PHE A 2 5.39 -2.63 15.20
C PHE A 2 6.60 -1.88 15.79
N SER A 3 7.72 -2.57 16.02
CA SER A 3 8.95 -1.95 16.55
C SER A 3 9.79 -1.20 15.51
N GLN A 4 9.63 -1.47 14.21
CA GLN A 4 10.41 -0.82 13.15
C GLN A 4 9.73 0.47 12.68
N THR A 5 8.42 0.44 12.46
CA THR A 5 7.64 1.63 12.07
C THR A 5 7.73 2.74 13.11
N LEU A 6 7.60 2.38 14.41
CA LEU A 6 7.79 3.32 15.52
C LEU A 6 9.20 3.92 15.57
N LEU A 7 10.22 3.15 15.17
CA LEU A 7 11.60 3.61 15.14
C LEU A 7 11.82 4.59 13.99
N VAL A 8 11.31 4.29 12.79
CA VAL A 8 11.38 5.16 11.61
C VAL A 8 10.65 6.48 11.87
N SER A 9 9.43 6.45 12.42
CA SER A 9 8.71 7.68 12.75
C SER A 9 9.40 8.54 13.82
N LEU A 10 10.08 7.92 14.79
CA LEU A 10 10.88 8.65 15.80
C LEU A 10 12.13 9.30 15.20
N ILE A 11 12.81 8.61 14.29
CA ILE A 11 14.01 9.13 13.62
C ILE A 11 13.64 10.25 12.64
N LEU A 12 12.53 10.13 11.92
CA LEU A 12 12.02 11.18 11.05
C LEU A 12 11.66 12.45 11.86
N LEU A 13 11.06 12.29 13.05
CA LEU A 13 10.78 13.41 13.97
C LEU A 13 12.06 14.14 14.42
N GLU A 14 13.11 13.39 14.74
CA GLU A 14 14.41 13.96 15.11
C GLU A 14 15.07 14.67 13.92
N THR A 15 15.02 14.06 12.73
CA THR A 15 15.56 14.61 11.48
C THR A 15 14.85 15.91 11.10
N ASN A 16 13.52 15.93 11.16
CA ASN A 16 12.71 17.12 10.90
C ASN A 16 13.09 18.25 11.87
N ALA A 17 13.22 17.97 13.17
CA ALA A 17 13.62 18.97 14.16
C ALA A 17 15.01 19.56 13.87
N ARG A 18 15.97 18.73 13.44
CA ARG A 18 17.31 19.18 13.03
C ARG A 18 17.27 20.05 11.78
N VAL A 19 16.41 19.74 10.81
CA VAL A 19 16.21 20.57 9.60
C VAL A 19 15.61 21.92 9.95
N HIS A 20 14.59 21.96 10.82
CA HIS A 20 14.04 23.21 11.34
C HIS A 20 15.12 24.04 12.02
N GLN A 21 15.93 23.43 12.89
CA GLN A 21 17.03 24.12 13.56
C GLN A 21 18.05 24.69 12.57
N LEU A 22 18.45 23.92 11.54
CA LEU A 22 19.37 24.40 10.50
C LEU A 22 18.82 25.64 9.78
N PHE A 23 17.52 25.66 9.47
CA PHE A 23 16.89 26.79 8.78
C PHE A 23 16.71 28.01 9.69
N ASP A 24 16.29 27.81 10.95
CA ASP A 24 16.14 28.89 11.92
C ASP A 24 17.50 29.54 12.24
N GLU A 25 18.54 28.74 12.44
CA GLU A 25 19.91 29.23 12.63
C GLU A 25 20.39 30.06 11.43
N PHE A 26 20.10 29.60 10.20
CA PHE A 26 20.44 30.38 9.00
C PHE A 26 19.72 31.72 8.98
N ILE A 27 18.41 31.74 9.26
CA ILE A 27 17.61 32.98 9.24
C ILE A 27 18.14 33.98 10.27
N GLU A 28 18.42 33.52 11.50
CA GLU A 28 18.94 34.37 12.57
C GLU A 28 20.32 34.94 12.20
N GLN A 29 21.25 34.08 11.77
CA GLN A 29 22.60 34.50 11.38
C GLN A 29 22.57 35.44 10.18
N ASN A 30 21.69 35.20 9.22
CA ASN A 30 21.54 36.06 8.05
C ASN A 30 21.06 37.47 8.43
N GLN A 31 20.12 37.57 9.38
CA GLN A 31 19.68 38.87 9.91
C GLN A 31 20.82 39.60 10.63
N GLN A 32 21.55 38.91 11.50
CA GLN A 32 22.70 39.49 12.21
C GLN A 32 23.80 39.95 11.24
N GLY A 33 24.09 39.16 10.20
CA GLY A 33 25.04 39.51 9.15
C GLY A 33 24.61 40.74 8.35
N LEU A 34 23.34 40.81 7.94
CA LEU A 34 22.81 41.98 7.24
C LEU A 34 22.88 43.26 8.09
N ASP A 35 22.56 43.16 9.38
CA ASP A 35 22.67 44.30 10.31
C ASP A 35 24.11 44.81 10.41
N ALA A 36 25.10 43.91 10.44
CA ALA A 36 26.51 44.28 10.43
C ALA A 36 26.90 44.98 9.12
N VAL A 37 26.49 44.45 7.96
CA VAL A 37 26.69 45.07 6.65
C VAL A 37 26.13 46.50 6.62
N LEU A 38 24.88 46.68 7.06
CA LEU A 38 24.20 47.98 7.05
C LEU A 38 24.90 49.01 7.95
N ARG A 39 25.35 48.61 9.15
CA ARG A 39 26.09 49.49 10.06
C ARG A 39 27.40 49.98 9.46
N VAL A 40 28.15 49.09 8.78
CA VAL A 40 29.40 49.48 8.10
C VAL A 40 29.13 50.46 6.96
N LEU A 41 28.13 50.18 6.11
CA LEU A 41 27.80 51.06 5.00
C LEU A 41 27.34 52.45 5.48
N GLN A 42 26.57 52.52 6.58
CA GLN A 42 26.17 53.79 7.20
C GLN A 42 27.36 54.60 7.73
N LEU A 43 28.39 53.95 8.28
CA LEU A 43 29.58 54.63 8.77
C LEU A 43 30.40 55.24 7.64
N ILE A 44 30.53 54.53 6.52
CA ILE A 44 31.23 55.00 5.33
C ILE A 44 30.53 56.22 4.72
N ASP A 45 29.20 56.28 4.80
CA ASP A 45 28.39 57.38 4.25
C ASP A 45 28.43 58.67 5.12
N HIS A 46 28.67 58.55 6.44
CA HIS A 46 28.50 59.69 7.37
C HIS A 46 29.78 60.48 7.72
N ASP A 47 30.96 59.86 7.89
CA ASP A 47 32.22 60.60 8.11
C ASP A 47 33.47 59.70 8.11
N LEU A 48 34.28 59.73 7.04
CA LEU A 48 35.50 58.90 6.85
C LEU A 48 36.53 59.00 7.99
N GLU A 49 36.61 60.14 8.69
CA GLU A 49 37.57 60.35 9.79
C GLU A 49 37.25 59.54 11.07
N ASN A 50 35.99 59.17 11.30
CA ASN A 50 35.57 58.33 12.46
C ASN A 50 35.48 56.83 12.12
N VAL A 51 35.50 56.45 10.83
CA VAL A 51 35.31 55.04 10.39
C VAL A 51 36.46 54.11 10.81
N ILE A 52 37.67 54.65 10.93
CA ILE A 52 38.91 53.87 11.12
C ILE A 52 38.94 53.11 12.46
N GLN A 53 38.31 53.63 13.53
CA GLN A 53 38.28 52.96 14.85
C GLN A 53 37.05 52.05 15.06
N ASP A 54 35.95 52.28 14.35
CA ASP A 54 34.68 51.59 14.56
C ASP A 54 34.46 50.40 13.60
N CYS A 55 35.09 50.38 12.42
CA CYS A 55 34.99 49.23 11.50
C CYS A 55 35.43 47.92 12.16
N VAL A 56 36.57 47.91 12.86
CA VAL A 56 37.10 46.71 13.56
C VAL A 56 36.22 46.28 14.74
N ARG A 57 35.48 47.22 15.35
CA ARG A 57 34.64 46.97 16.52
C ARG A 57 33.23 46.50 16.17
N ILE A 58 32.76 46.84 14.96
CA ILE A 58 31.46 46.45 14.40
C ILE A 58 31.58 45.12 13.65
N PHE A 59 32.75 44.84 13.07
CA PHE A 59 33.12 43.56 12.48
C PHE A 59 33.88 42.68 13.49
N ASP A 60 33.33 42.46 14.69
CA ASP A 60 33.85 41.42 15.59
C ASP A 60 33.43 40.03 15.04
N ILE A 61 34.19 39.59 14.01
CA ILE A 61 33.96 38.43 13.13
C ILE A 61 33.91 37.09 13.85
N GLU A 62 34.45 36.99 15.08
CA GLU A 62 34.37 35.77 15.89
C GLU A 62 32.92 35.35 16.15
N SER A 63 31.98 36.30 16.15
CA SER A 63 30.53 36.04 16.27
C SER A 63 29.87 35.49 14.98
N LEU A 64 30.54 35.55 13.83
CA LEU A 64 30.03 35.15 12.51
C LEU A 64 30.74 33.89 11.96
N GLN A 65 31.54 33.20 12.77
CA GLN A 65 32.02 31.85 12.46
C GLN A 65 30.85 30.85 12.54
N SER A 66 30.09 30.76 11.46
CA SER A 66 28.97 29.83 11.38
C SER A 66 29.39 28.46 10.84
N GLY A 67 28.96 27.41 11.52
CA GLY A 67 28.95 26.03 10.99
C GLY A 67 27.77 25.77 10.04
N ASN A 68 26.83 26.71 9.92
CA ASN A 68 25.68 26.61 9.03
C ASN A 68 26.13 26.77 7.58
N ARG A 69 25.99 25.70 6.79
CA ARG A 69 26.48 25.66 5.41
C ARG A 69 25.70 26.59 4.49
N ILE A 70 24.40 26.78 4.73
CA ILE A 70 23.56 27.69 3.95
C ILE A 70 24.06 29.13 4.15
N PHE A 71 24.34 29.52 5.39
CA PHE A 71 24.93 30.83 5.70
C PHE A 71 26.30 31.03 5.03
N VAL A 72 27.16 30.03 5.11
CA VAL A 72 28.50 30.07 4.49
C VAL A 72 28.42 30.22 2.98
N ASN A 73 27.46 29.57 2.32
CA ASN A 73 27.32 29.62 0.87
C ASN A 73 26.60 30.88 0.38
N VAL A 74 25.64 31.42 1.15
CA VAL A 74 24.77 32.52 0.71
C VAL A 74 25.24 33.87 1.25
N THR A 75 25.39 33.99 2.56
CA THR A 75 25.56 35.29 3.26
C THR A 75 27.02 35.67 3.45
N LYS A 76 27.87 34.69 3.78
CA LYS A 76 29.31 34.93 4.04
C LYS A 76 30.06 35.61 2.89
N PRO A 77 29.82 35.30 1.59
CA PRO A 77 30.51 35.99 0.50
C PRO A 77 30.30 37.51 0.52
N LEU A 78 29.12 38.00 0.92
CA LEU A 78 28.87 39.43 1.06
C LEU A 78 29.60 40.01 2.27
N LEU A 79 29.58 39.31 3.40
CA LEU A 79 30.30 39.71 4.61
C LEU A 79 31.80 39.84 4.36
N ASP A 80 32.41 38.86 3.68
CA ASP A 80 33.84 38.88 3.34
C ASP A 80 34.21 40.09 2.45
N GLN A 81 33.32 40.54 1.55
CA GLN A 81 33.56 41.73 0.73
C GLN A 81 33.43 43.03 1.54
N VAL A 82 32.47 43.10 2.45
CA VAL A 82 32.29 44.26 3.34
C VAL A 82 33.42 44.36 4.36
N GLU A 83 33.95 43.22 4.82
CA GLU A 83 35.15 43.18 5.66
C GLU A 83 36.36 43.78 4.93
N ARG A 84 36.58 43.39 3.67
CA ARG A 84 37.66 43.94 2.83
C ARG A 84 37.48 45.44 2.61
N LEU A 85 36.26 45.89 2.40
CA LEU A 85 35.95 47.33 2.31
C LEU A 85 36.35 48.06 3.61
N CYS A 86 36.00 47.51 4.77
CA CYS A 86 36.42 48.06 6.07
C CYS A 86 37.94 48.11 6.21
N GLN A 87 38.67 47.07 5.76
CA GLN A 87 40.13 47.04 5.79
C GLN A 87 40.73 48.15 4.91
N ILE A 88 40.22 48.34 3.69
CA ILE A 88 40.65 49.39 2.76
C ILE A 88 40.45 50.79 3.35
N VAL A 89 39.30 51.03 4.00
CA VAL A 89 39.01 52.31 4.67
C VAL A 89 39.93 52.53 5.86
N THR A 90 40.17 51.49 6.67
CA THR A 90 41.04 51.56 7.85
C THR A 90 42.50 51.82 7.47
N GLU A 91 42.97 51.22 6.38
CA GLU A 91 44.32 51.43 5.81
C GLU A 91 44.45 52.74 5.02
N ASN A 92 43.35 53.50 4.90
CA ASN A 92 43.28 54.78 4.18
C ASN A 92 43.69 54.67 2.69
N ARG A 93 43.34 53.55 2.05
CA ARG A 93 43.64 53.26 0.63
C ARG A 93 42.54 53.80 -0.29
N ILE A 94 42.39 55.12 -0.31
CA ILE A 94 41.30 55.84 -1.00
C ILE A 94 41.24 55.50 -2.50
N ASP A 95 42.39 55.28 -3.13
CA ASP A 95 42.47 54.97 -4.57
C ASP A 95 41.79 53.62 -4.94
N GLU A 96 41.54 52.75 -3.96
CA GLU A 96 40.91 51.43 -4.16
C GLU A 96 39.45 51.39 -3.69
N LEU A 97 38.97 52.47 -3.07
CA LEU A 97 37.66 52.52 -2.42
C LEU A 97 36.50 52.37 -3.42
N GLU A 98 36.56 53.08 -4.54
CA GLU A 98 35.52 53.05 -5.58
C GLU A 98 35.36 51.64 -6.18
N ALA A 99 36.48 50.99 -6.52
CA ALA A 99 36.47 49.63 -7.03
C ALA A 99 35.96 48.61 -6.00
N SER A 100 36.28 48.80 -4.71
CA SER A 100 35.78 47.95 -3.63
C SER A 100 34.28 48.13 -3.40
N LEU A 101 33.76 49.36 -3.48
CA LEU A 101 32.33 49.65 -3.38
C LEU A 101 31.55 49.03 -4.53
N GLU A 102 32.04 49.13 -5.78
CA GLU A 102 31.44 48.43 -6.91
C GLU A 102 31.41 46.90 -6.70
N GLN A 103 32.48 46.33 -6.12
CA GLN A 103 32.54 44.89 -5.86
C GLN A 103 31.52 44.46 -4.78
N VAL A 104 31.34 45.27 -3.73
CA VAL A 104 30.30 45.06 -2.71
C VAL A 104 28.91 45.16 -3.35
N GLU A 105 28.65 46.14 -4.20
CA GLU A 105 27.35 46.30 -4.88
C GLU A 105 27.03 45.09 -5.77
N ARG A 106 27.99 44.62 -6.58
CA ARG A 106 27.81 43.41 -7.41
C ARG A 106 27.54 42.17 -6.55
N THR A 107 28.25 42.03 -5.44
CA THR A 107 28.08 40.90 -4.52
C THR A 107 26.75 40.97 -3.78
N ALA A 108 26.29 42.17 -3.42
CA ALA A 108 24.98 42.39 -2.81
C ALA A 108 23.84 42.05 -3.78
N ALA A 109 23.98 42.39 -5.06
CA ALA A 109 23.01 42.01 -6.09
C ALA A 109 22.93 40.50 -6.27
N TRP A 110 24.08 39.80 -6.29
CA TRP A 110 24.14 38.34 -6.31
C TRP A 110 23.51 37.72 -5.05
N TYR A 111 23.89 38.21 -3.87
CA TYR A 111 23.38 37.75 -2.58
C TYR A 111 21.86 37.86 -2.51
N ARG A 112 21.28 38.99 -2.95
CA ARG A 112 19.82 39.17 -2.98
C ARG A 112 19.13 38.09 -3.80
N GLY A 113 19.65 37.79 -5.00
CA GLY A 113 19.11 36.74 -5.85
C GLY A 113 19.22 35.35 -5.20
N GLN A 114 20.35 35.05 -4.55
CA GLN A 114 20.56 33.79 -3.85
C GLN A 114 19.68 33.65 -2.60
N LEU A 115 19.52 34.73 -1.82
CA LEU A 115 18.66 34.74 -0.64
C LEU A 115 17.20 34.49 -1.03
N ASP A 116 16.69 35.17 -2.05
CA ASP A 116 15.33 34.98 -2.53
C ASP A 116 15.08 33.53 -2.97
N GLN A 117 16.06 32.88 -3.61
CA GLN A 117 15.96 31.48 -3.99
C GLN A 117 16.06 30.54 -2.76
N THR A 118 17.02 30.79 -1.88
CA THR A 118 17.23 30.01 -0.65
C THR A 118 15.99 30.01 0.24
N LEU A 119 15.36 31.17 0.42
CA LEU A 119 14.12 31.28 1.21
C LEU A 119 12.95 30.53 0.56
N LYS A 120 12.86 30.50 -0.78
CA LYS A 120 11.86 29.69 -1.49
C LYS A 120 12.11 28.20 -1.30
N ASP A 121 13.36 27.76 -1.41
CA ASP A 121 13.74 26.35 -1.27
C ASP A 121 13.51 25.86 0.18
N ILE A 122 13.83 26.69 1.19
CA ILE A 122 13.48 26.44 2.60
C ILE A 122 11.97 26.31 2.76
N ALA A 123 11.19 27.26 2.22
CA ALA A 123 9.75 27.25 2.34
C ALA A 123 9.12 25.99 1.70
N VAL A 124 9.67 25.53 0.57
CA VAL A 124 9.27 24.27 -0.07
C VAL A 124 9.49 23.08 0.86
N ILE A 125 10.71 22.93 1.40
CA ILE A 125 11.04 21.80 2.27
C ILE A 125 10.15 21.82 3.51
N LEU A 126 10.06 22.96 4.21
CA LEU A 126 9.21 23.11 5.38
C LEU A 126 7.74 22.78 5.10
N SER A 127 7.20 23.29 3.99
CA SER A 127 5.82 22.99 3.59
C SER A 127 5.59 21.49 3.39
N LYS A 128 6.61 20.76 2.95
CA LYS A 128 6.55 19.32 2.70
C LYS A 128 6.78 18.46 3.94
N LEU A 129 7.47 18.97 4.95
CA LEU A 129 7.58 18.32 6.26
C LEU A 129 6.25 18.33 7.02
N GLU A 130 5.44 19.36 6.81
CA GLU A 130 4.12 19.52 7.45
C GLU A 130 2.96 18.91 6.62
N ASP A 131 3.25 18.46 5.39
CA ASP A 131 2.26 17.98 4.43
C ASP A 131 1.88 16.51 4.64
N ASN A 132 0.70 16.28 5.24
CA ASN A 132 0.11 14.95 5.42
C ASN A 132 -0.78 14.50 4.24
N SER A 133 -0.79 15.23 3.11
CA SER A 133 -1.66 14.91 1.97
C SER A 133 -1.34 13.55 1.35
N PHE A 134 -0.06 13.14 1.34
CA PHE A 134 0.35 11.83 0.84
C PHE A 134 -0.30 10.69 1.63
N LEU A 135 -0.15 10.72 2.96
CA LEU A 135 -0.74 9.73 3.87
C LEU A 135 -2.27 9.64 3.68
N THR A 136 -2.93 10.79 3.60
CA THR A 136 -4.37 10.86 3.36
C THR A 136 -4.77 10.22 2.03
N MET A 137 -3.96 10.38 0.98
CA MET A 137 -4.22 9.77 -0.32
C MET A 137 -4.00 8.25 -0.31
N VAL A 138 -2.98 7.75 0.38
CA VAL A 138 -2.74 6.30 0.54
C VAL A 138 -3.91 5.66 1.28
N GLN A 139 -4.29 6.21 2.44
CA GLN A 139 -5.43 5.74 3.23
C GLN A 139 -6.76 5.80 2.46
N SER A 140 -6.95 6.84 1.64
CA SER A 140 -8.13 6.92 0.77
C SER A 140 -8.17 5.79 -0.26
N LYS A 141 -7.02 5.40 -0.82
CA LYS A 141 -6.93 4.33 -1.81
C LYS A 141 -7.06 2.95 -1.18
N GLU A 142 -6.46 2.76 0.00
CA GLU A 142 -6.69 1.59 0.83
C GLU A 142 -8.17 1.40 1.11
N GLY A 143 -8.84 2.43 1.63
CA GLY A 143 -10.27 2.38 1.96
C GLY A 143 -11.16 2.11 0.76
N GLU A 144 -10.83 2.66 -0.42
CA GLU A 144 -11.52 2.35 -1.68
C GLU A 144 -11.36 0.87 -2.04
N MET A 145 -10.15 0.32 -1.92
CA MET A 145 -9.88 -1.08 -2.24
C MET A 145 -10.53 -2.04 -1.24
N LEU A 146 -10.44 -1.77 0.06
CA LEU A 146 -11.10 -2.58 1.09
C LEU A 146 -12.63 -2.53 0.93
N SER A 147 -13.20 -1.37 0.59
CA SER A 147 -14.62 -1.28 0.29
C SER A 147 -15.00 -2.08 -0.95
N HIS A 148 -14.14 -2.11 -1.97
CA HIS A 148 -14.37 -2.93 -3.16
C HIS A 148 -14.29 -4.43 -2.83
N LEU A 149 -13.29 -4.86 -2.08
CA LEU A 149 -13.17 -6.24 -1.59
C LEU A 149 -14.38 -6.66 -0.74
N GLY A 150 -14.84 -5.79 0.17
CA GLY A 150 -16.06 -6.05 0.95
C GLY A 150 -17.30 -6.19 0.06
N SER A 151 -17.42 -5.38 -1.00
CA SER A 151 -18.51 -5.51 -1.97
C SER A 151 -18.42 -6.80 -2.79
N LEU A 152 -17.20 -7.21 -3.17
CA LEU A 152 -16.95 -8.46 -3.89
C LEU A 152 -17.29 -9.65 -3.02
N ASN A 153 -16.90 -9.60 -1.74
CA ASN A 153 -17.21 -10.60 -0.75
C ASN A 153 -18.73 -10.85 -0.69
N SER A 154 -19.52 -9.80 -0.46
CA SER A 154 -20.98 -9.91 -0.49
C SER A 154 -21.53 -10.39 -1.84
N SER A 155 -20.94 -9.99 -2.97
CA SER A 155 -21.43 -10.41 -4.29
C SER A 155 -21.04 -11.83 -4.72
N LEU A 156 -20.07 -12.45 -4.05
CA LEU A 156 -19.54 -13.76 -4.40
C LEU A 156 -19.89 -14.82 -3.35
N LEU A 157 -19.66 -14.53 -2.06
CA LEU A 157 -20.00 -15.44 -0.96
C LEU A 157 -21.50 -15.60 -0.78
N GLU A 158 -22.25 -14.52 -0.60
CA GLU A 158 -23.67 -14.62 -0.27
C GLU A 158 -24.47 -15.39 -1.35
N PRO A 159 -24.25 -15.18 -2.67
CA PRO A 159 -24.95 -15.97 -3.68
C PRO A 159 -24.52 -17.43 -3.70
N MET A 160 -23.26 -17.73 -3.41
CA MET A 160 -22.77 -19.10 -3.31
C MET A 160 -23.42 -19.81 -2.13
N GLU A 161 -23.35 -19.24 -0.93
CA GLU A 161 -24.01 -19.74 0.28
C GLU A 161 -25.51 -19.95 0.06
N GLN A 162 -26.17 -18.99 -0.58
CA GLN A 162 -27.58 -19.10 -0.91
C GLN A 162 -27.84 -20.24 -1.91
N ASN A 163 -26.95 -20.46 -2.88
CA ASN A 163 -27.08 -21.54 -3.84
C ASN A 163 -26.94 -22.91 -3.15
N PHE A 164 -25.92 -23.10 -2.30
CA PHE A 164 -25.77 -24.31 -1.48
C PHE A 164 -27.00 -24.54 -0.59
N THR A 165 -27.43 -23.50 0.13
CA THR A 165 -28.62 -23.56 1.00
C THR A 165 -29.88 -23.96 0.24
N ASN A 166 -30.07 -23.48 -0.99
CA ASN A 166 -31.22 -23.80 -1.82
C ASN A 166 -31.22 -25.28 -2.25
N TYR A 167 -30.10 -25.80 -2.74
CA TYR A 167 -29.99 -27.21 -3.11
C TYR A 167 -30.21 -28.12 -1.91
N PHE A 168 -29.57 -27.79 -0.79
CA PHE A 168 -29.70 -28.54 0.45
C PHE A 168 -31.13 -28.55 1.00
N SER A 169 -31.76 -27.37 1.10
CA SER A 169 -33.15 -27.25 1.55
C SER A 169 -34.10 -28.05 0.66
N LYS A 170 -33.83 -28.06 -0.66
CA LYS A 170 -34.60 -28.86 -1.62
C LYS A 170 -34.42 -30.36 -1.37
N TRP A 171 -33.21 -30.85 -1.17
CA TRP A 171 -32.94 -32.27 -0.89
C TRP A 171 -33.58 -32.72 0.42
N ILE A 172 -33.44 -31.95 1.50
CA ILE A 172 -34.11 -32.19 2.78
C ILE A 172 -35.63 -32.19 2.63
N SER A 173 -36.20 -31.24 1.89
CA SER A 173 -37.65 -31.19 1.69
C SER A 173 -38.16 -32.40 0.89
N GLY A 174 -37.39 -32.84 -0.12
CA GLY A 174 -37.68 -34.05 -0.89
C GLY A 174 -37.70 -35.28 0.00
N TYR A 175 -36.74 -35.36 0.92
CA TYR A 175 -36.67 -36.40 1.94
C TYR A 175 -37.86 -36.41 2.89
N ARG A 176 -38.19 -35.27 3.52
CA ARG A 176 -39.34 -35.20 4.46
C ARG A 176 -40.65 -35.59 3.79
N ASN A 177 -40.83 -35.20 2.52
CA ASN A 177 -41.99 -35.61 1.76
C ASN A 177 -42.00 -37.11 1.43
N PHE A 178 -40.83 -37.73 1.31
CA PHE A 178 -40.69 -39.16 1.11
C PHE A 178 -40.98 -39.95 2.38
N THR A 179 -40.41 -39.60 3.53
CA THR A 179 -40.69 -40.30 4.80
C THR A 179 -42.17 -40.25 5.18
N LEU A 180 -42.85 -39.15 4.90
CA LEU A 180 -44.31 -39.03 5.07
C LEU A 180 -45.14 -39.90 4.10
N ALA A 181 -44.53 -40.36 3.00
CA ALA A 181 -45.19 -41.19 1.99
C ALA A 181 -44.98 -42.69 2.18
N ILE A 182 -44.08 -43.10 3.09
CA ILE A 182 -43.90 -44.51 3.47
C ILE A 182 -45.05 -44.89 4.42
N PRO A 183 -45.83 -45.96 4.14
CA PRO A 183 -46.93 -46.38 5.01
C PRO A 183 -46.45 -46.79 6.42
N GLU A 184 -47.25 -46.51 7.46
CA GLU A 184 -46.91 -46.78 8.87
C GLU A 184 -46.62 -48.27 9.19
N ASP A 185 -47.06 -49.18 8.32
CA ASP A 185 -46.85 -50.63 8.46
C ASP A 185 -45.42 -51.08 8.07
N PHE A 186 -44.60 -50.18 7.53
CA PHE A 186 -43.20 -50.45 7.20
C PHE A 186 -42.29 -50.05 8.36
N SER A 187 -41.52 -51.02 8.86
CA SER A 187 -40.57 -50.80 9.97
C SER A 187 -39.28 -50.16 9.45
N GLU A 188 -38.75 -49.16 10.17
CA GLU A 188 -37.37 -48.65 10.00
C GLU A 188 -36.31 -49.77 10.14
N GLU A 189 -36.65 -50.92 10.73
CA GLU A 189 -35.77 -52.10 10.85
C GLU A 189 -35.66 -52.91 9.54
N GLN A 190 -36.38 -52.55 8.47
CA GLN A 190 -36.20 -53.17 7.15
C GLN A 190 -34.89 -52.69 6.50
N PRO A 191 -34.00 -53.60 6.04
CA PRO A 191 -32.67 -53.25 5.53
C PRO A 191 -32.68 -52.16 4.46
N ASP A 192 -33.55 -52.28 3.45
CA ASP A 192 -33.60 -51.35 2.31
C ASP A 192 -34.12 -49.96 2.71
N VAL A 193 -34.94 -49.88 3.76
CA VAL A 193 -35.42 -48.62 4.35
C VAL A 193 -34.30 -47.99 5.19
N SER A 194 -33.57 -48.80 5.97
CA SER A 194 -32.40 -48.37 6.74
C SER A 194 -31.28 -47.81 5.85
N ASN A 195 -30.92 -48.50 4.76
CA ASN A 195 -29.88 -48.07 3.82
C ASN A 195 -30.19 -46.70 3.19
N LEU A 196 -31.47 -46.42 2.95
CA LEU A 196 -31.91 -45.14 2.44
C LEU A 196 -31.77 -44.03 3.49
N PHE A 197 -32.11 -44.29 4.76
CA PHE A 197 -31.87 -43.35 5.85
C PHE A 197 -30.37 -43.08 6.04
N ASP A 198 -29.53 -44.12 5.99
CA ASP A 198 -28.08 -43.99 6.06
C ASP A 198 -27.51 -43.14 4.92
N PHE A 199 -28.00 -43.32 3.68
CA PHE A 199 -27.63 -42.50 2.53
C PHE A 199 -28.01 -41.02 2.71
N LEU A 200 -29.14 -40.75 3.35
CA LEU A 200 -29.62 -39.38 3.57
C LEU A 200 -28.85 -38.68 4.69
N ASP A 201 -28.52 -39.39 5.76
CA ASP A 201 -27.62 -38.90 6.80
C ASP A 201 -26.22 -38.64 6.22
N PHE A 202 -25.75 -39.50 5.31
CA PHE A 202 -24.54 -39.27 4.53
C PHE A 202 -24.62 -37.98 3.70
N LEU A 203 -25.69 -37.77 2.92
CA LEU A 203 -25.87 -36.55 2.12
C LEU A 203 -25.91 -35.29 2.99
N ASP A 204 -26.56 -35.35 4.15
CA ASP A 204 -26.64 -34.24 5.10
C ASP A 204 -25.26 -33.87 5.64
N ASN A 205 -24.50 -34.89 6.05
CA ASN A 205 -23.15 -34.75 6.59
C ASN A 205 -22.17 -34.20 5.54
N GLU A 206 -22.07 -34.84 4.38
CA GLU A 206 -21.13 -34.42 3.33
C GLU A 206 -21.44 -33.04 2.77
N THR A 207 -22.73 -32.70 2.61
CA THR A 207 -23.10 -31.34 2.15
C THR A 207 -22.77 -30.29 3.21
N SER A 208 -22.99 -30.61 4.50
CA SER A 208 -22.66 -29.70 5.61
C SER A 208 -21.15 -29.48 5.73
N ILE A 209 -20.35 -30.54 5.57
CA ILE A 209 -18.88 -30.45 5.55
C ILE A 209 -18.43 -29.60 4.37
N LEU A 210 -18.87 -29.92 3.15
CA LEU A 210 -18.52 -29.17 1.94
C LEU A 210 -18.87 -27.69 2.07
N HIS A 211 -20.06 -27.37 2.57
CA HIS A 211 -20.49 -26.00 2.78
C HIS A 211 -19.58 -25.26 3.78
N GLY A 212 -19.28 -25.88 4.92
CA GLY A 212 -18.40 -25.31 5.94
C GLY A 212 -16.97 -25.10 5.44
N GLU A 213 -16.39 -26.08 4.75
CA GLU A 213 -15.05 -25.98 4.18
C GLU A 213 -14.97 -24.88 3.14
N LEU A 214 -15.91 -24.82 2.19
CA LEU A 214 -15.90 -23.79 1.15
C LEU A 214 -16.06 -22.37 1.71
N GLN A 215 -16.89 -22.21 2.74
CA GLN A 215 -17.02 -20.94 3.45
C GLN A 215 -15.69 -20.55 4.10
N GLU A 216 -15.06 -21.45 4.86
CA GLU A 216 -13.77 -21.20 5.51
C GLU A 216 -12.67 -20.86 4.50
N PHE A 217 -12.59 -21.58 3.37
CA PHE A 217 -11.61 -21.33 2.32
C PHE A 217 -11.73 -19.93 1.72
N LEU A 218 -12.97 -19.49 1.48
CA LEU A 218 -13.22 -18.18 0.88
C LEU A 218 -13.04 -17.05 1.89
N GLU A 219 -13.51 -17.21 3.13
CA GLU A 219 -13.25 -16.24 4.20
C GLU A 219 -11.74 -16.06 4.44
N PHE A 220 -11.00 -17.16 4.51
CA PHE A 220 -9.54 -17.14 4.61
C PHE A 220 -8.92 -16.41 3.43
N TRP A 221 -9.35 -16.72 2.20
CA TRP A 221 -8.84 -16.06 1.00
C TRP A 221 -9.08 -14.54 1.00
N PHE A 222 -10.30 -14.09 1.33
CA PHE A 222 -10.59 -12.66 1.43
C PHE A 222 -9.70 -11.98 2.48
N SER A 223 -9.50 -12.62 3.63
CA SER A 223 -8.58 -12.14 4.66
C SER A 223 -7.14 -11.99 4.15
N GLU A 224 -6.63 -12.98 3.42
CA GLU A 224 -5.28 -12.92 2.84
C GLU A 224 -5.15 -11.77 1.83
N ILE A 225 -6.18 -11.53 1.00
CA ILE A 225 -6.16 -10.39 0.07
C ILE A 225 -6.27 -9.05 0.78
N GLU A 226 -7.05 -8.94 1.85
CA GLU A 226 -7.08 -7.74 2.70
C GLU A 226 -5.69 -7.47 3.30
N GLU A 227 -4.99 -8.50 3.79
CA GLU A 227 -3.62 -8.37 4.28
C GLU A 227 -2.65 -7.88 3.19
N VAL A 228 -2.78 -8.37 1.96
CA VAL A 228 -1.98 -7.89 0.82
C VAL A 228 -2.24 -6.42 0.54
N VAL A 229 -3.50 -5.97 0.56
CA VAL A 229 -3.87 -4.55 0.39
C VAL A 229 -3.22 -3.68 1.47
N LEU A 230 -3.31 -4.11 2.73
CA LEU A 230 -2.68 -3.40 3.85
C LEU A 230 -1.15 -3.39 3.72
N ALA A 231 -0.54 -4.48 3.27
CA ALA A 231 0.90 -4.55 3.04
C ALA A 231 1.36 -3.58 1.93
N ILE A 232 0.56 -3.42 0.87
CA ILE A 232 0.82 -2.43 -0.20
C ILE A 232 0.78 -1.01 0.38
N SER A 233 -0.24 -0.65 1.16
CA SER A 233 -0.33 0.67 1.81
C SER A 233 0.84 0.94 2.75
N ASN A 234 1.11 0.03 3.68
CA ASN A 234 2.17 0.18 4.67
C ASN A 234 3.55 0.28 4.01
N GLY A 235 3.82 -0.57 3.01
CA GLY A 235 5.07 -0.51 2.25
C GLY A 235 5.20 0.79 1.45
N THR A 236 4.10 1.33 0.96
CA THR A 236 4.08 2.63 0.25
C THR A 236 4.45 3.78 1.18
N GLU A 237 3.89 3.80 2.39
CA GLU A 237 4.19 4.80 3.42
C GLU A 237 5.65 4.71 3.87
N GLU A 238 6.12 3.50 4.21
CA GLU A 238 7.49 3.27 4.69
C GLU A 238 8.55 3.70 3.65
N VAL A 239 8.31 3.41 2.36
CA VAL A 239 9.23 3.83 1.29
C VAL A 239 9.30 5.34 1.17
N VAL A 240 8.16 6.06 1.22
CA VAL A 240 8.19 7.53 1.15
C VAL A 240 8.89 8.13 2.36
N GLU A 241 8.60 7.64 3.56
CA GLU A 241 9.25 8.12 4.79
C GLU A 241 10.76 7.92 4.72
N LEU A 242 11.23 6.73 4.35
CA LEU A 242 12.66 6.42 4.23
C LEU A 242 13.36 7.34 3.21
N LEU A 243 12.72 7.61 2.09
CA LEU A 243 13.28 8.48 1.05
C LEU A 243 13.36 9.94 1.49
N LYS A 244 12.33 10.43 2.18
CA LYS A 244 12.34 11.78 2.75
C LYS A 244 13.39 11.89 3.84
N GLU A 245 13.47 10.93 4.75
CA GLU A 245 14.49 10.88 5.80
C GLU A 245 15.90 10.94 5.20
N LYS A 246 16.19 10.05 4.23
CA LYS A 246 17.50 10.00 3.57
C LYS A 246 17.87 11.33 2.89
N LEU A 247 16.90 11.94 2.21
CA LEU A 247 17.08 13.25 1.56
C LEU A 247 17.45 14.34 2.56
N LEU A 248 16.76 14.37 3.71
CA LEU A 248 16.97 15.38 4.75
C LEU A 248 18.29 15.15 5.49
N ASP A 249 18.66 13.91 5.75
CA ASP A 249 19.97 13.57 6.30
C ASP A 249 21.10 13.99 5.36
N ASP A 250 20.98 13.73 4.06
CA ASP A 250 21.98 14.17 3.08
C ASP A 250 22.07 15.71 3.01
N LEU A 251 20.97 16.43 3.23
CA LEU A 251 20.99 17.89 3.37
C LEU A 251 21.70 18.34 4.66
N LEU A 252 21.40 17.71 5.80
CA LEU A 252 21.99 18.03 7.12
C LEU A 252 23.49 17.76 7.15
N ASP A 253 23.92 16.64 6.59
CA ASP A 253 25.32 16.25 6.45
C ASP A 253 26.03 17.02 5.32
N GLY A 254 25.25 17.79 4.55
CA GLY A 254 25.63 18.55 3.36
C GLY A 254 26.33 17.71 2.29
N ASN A 255 25.83 16.49 2.12
CA ASN A 255 26.02 15.66 0.93
C ASN A 255 25.06 16.08 -0.19
N SER A 256 24.04 16.89 0.12
CA SER A 256 23.06 17.45 -0.82
C SER A 256 22.98 18.97 -0.72
N ASP A 257 22.82 19.61 -1.88
CA ASP A 257 22.52 21.04 -1.94
C ASP A 257 21.04 21.31 -1.63
N LEU A 258 20.75 22.50 -1.08
CA LEU A 258 19.39 22.91 -0.69
C LEU A 258 18.42 22.93 -1.88
N ASN A 259 18.85 23.50 -3.02
CA ASN A 259 18.05 23.56 -4.24
C ASN A 259 17.67 22.16 -4.75
N CYS A 260 18.58 21.20 -4.56
CA CYS A 260 18.44 19.83 -4.97
C CYS A 260 17.42 19.11 -4.09
N ALA A 261 17.58 19.25 -2.77
CA ALA A 261 16.64 18.73 -1.80
C ALA A 261 15.23 19.30 -2.01
N ALA A 262 15.09 20.60 -2.22
CA ALA A 262 13.82 21.25 -2.48
C ALA A 262 13.17 20.79 -3.80
N SER A 263 13.96 20.52 -4.83
CA SER A 263 13.43 19.99 -6.11
C SER A 263 12.97 18.55 -5.98
N TYR A 264 13.74 17.72 -5.26
CA TYR A 264 13.45 16.29 -5.14
C TYR A 264 12.28 16.00 -4.19
N ILE A 265 12.19 16.71 -3.05
CA ILE A 265 11.11 16.50 -2.08
C ILE A 265 9.71 16.76 -2.67
N GLN A 266 9.61 17.61 -3.70
CA GLN A 266 8.35 17.87 -4.40
C GLN A 266 7.89 16.72 -5.30
N VAL A 267 8.82 15.87 -5.76
CA VAL A 267 8.52 14.81 -6.74
C VAL A 267 8.43 13.42 -6.11
N ILE A 268 8.94 13.21 -4.88
CA ILE A 268 8.86 11.91 -4.18
C ILE A 268 7.41 11.44 -4.06
N ASP A 269 6.53 12.24 -3.45
CA ASP A 269 5.13 11.88 -3.21
C ASP A 269 4.40 11.45 -4.51
N PRO A 270 4.34 12.29 -5.58
CA PRO A 270 3.62 11.92 -6.79
C PRO A 270 4.27 10.75 -7.54
N ALA A 271 5.60 10.63 -7.51
CA ALA A 271 6.31 9.53 -8.14
C ALA A 271 5.97 8.18 -7.51
N ILE A 272 6.04 8.14 -6.18
CA ILE A 272 5.78 6.94 -5.41
C ILE A 272 4.28 6.58 -5.50
N LEU A 273 3.40 7.56 -5.48
CA LEU A 273 1.96 7.32 -5.64
C LEU A 273 1.59 6.79 -7.03
N ASP A 274 2.24 7.26 -8.09
CA ASP A 274 2.06 6.72 -9.45
C ASP A 274 2.58 5.28 -9.57
N MET A 275 3.72 5.01 -8.95
CA MET A 275 4.34 3.69 -8.87
C MET A 275 3.42 2.67 -8.18
N PHE A 276 2.80 3.05 -7.06
CA PHE A 276 2.00 2.12 -6.25
C PHE A 276 0.54 1.95 -6.71
N LYS A 277 -0.03 2.88 -7.49
CA LYS A 277 -1.36 2.70 -8.10
C LYS A 277 -1.49 1.39 -8.89
N GLY A 278 -0.41 0.95 -9.53
CA GLY A 278 -0.39 -0.28 -10.30
C GLY A 278 -0.48 -1.56 -9.47
N PHE A 279 -0.22 -1.51 -8.16
CA PHE A 279 -0.28 -2.67 -7.27
C PHE A 279 -1.72 -3.02 -6.88
N TYR A 280 -2.58 -2.01 -6.68
CA TYR A 280 -4.01 -2.24 -6.40
C TYR A 280 -4.75 -2.90 -7.57
N GLN A 281 -4.26 -2.76 -8.80
CA GLN A 281 -4.82 -3.46 -9.96
C GLN A 281 -4.48 -4.95 -9.97
N CYS A 282 -3.43 -5.36 -9.25
CA CYS A 282 -3.01 -6.76 -9.22
C CYS A 282 -3.92 -7.64 -8.38
N VAL A 283 -4.71 -7.05 -7.47
CA VAL A 283 -5.60 -7.76 -6.53
C VAL A 283 -7.04 -7.84 -7.05
N GLU A 284 -7.25 -7.63 -8.35
CA GLU A 284 -8.54 -7.84 -9.03
C GLU A 284 -8.67 -9.33 -9.42
N PHE A 285 -9.52 -10.10 -8.71
CA PHE A 285 -9.69 -11.55 -8.91
C PHE A 285 -11.13 -12.00 -9.20
N GLU A 286 -12.07 -11.05 -9.31
CA GLU A 286 -13.51 -11.30 -9.47
C GLU A 286 -13.82 -12.24 -10.64
N GLU A 287 -13.16 -12.05 -11.78
CA GLU A 287 -13.44 -12.81 -13.00
C GLU A 287 -13.16 -14.30 -12.82
N GLU A 288 -12.01 -14.66 -12.26
CA GLU A 288 -11.63 -16.06 -12.07
C GLU A 288 -12.48 -16.75 -11.00
N MET A 289 -12.80 -16.06 -9.91
CA MET A 289 -13.72 -16.59 -8.90
C MET A 289 -15.13 -16.78 -9.44
N THR A 290 -15.61 -15.86 -10.28
CA THR A 290 -16.91 -15.99 -10.95
C THR A 290 -16.95 -17.23 -11.85
N LYS A 291 -15.88 -17.53 -12.59
CA LYS A 291 -15.79 -18.74 -13.42
C LYS A 291 -15.83 -20.01 -12.56
N ALA A 292 -15.10 -20.03 -11.45
CA ALA A 292 -15.10 -21.14 -10.52
C ALA A 292 -16.52 -21.40 -9.95
N PHE A 293 -17.22 -20.35 -9.52
CA PHE A 293 -18.58 -20.49 -9.00
C PHE A 293 -19.60 -20.94 -10.05
N GLN A 294 -19.41 -20.58 -11.32
CA GLN A 294 -20.22 -21.12 -12.41
C GLN A 294 -20.01 -22.63 -12.58
N GLN A 295 -18.78 -23.11 -12.44
CA GLN A 295 -18.47 -24.54 -12.50
C GLN A 295 -19.07 -25.29 -11.31
N VAL A 296 -18.89 -24.77 -10.09
CA VAL A 296 -19.53 -25.30 -8.87
C VAL A 296 -21.04 -25.39 -9.03
N SER A 297 -21.67 -24.33 -9.52
CA SER A 297 -23.13 -24.30 -9.76
C SER A 297 -23.56 -25.37 -10.76
N SER A 298 -22.79 -25.57 -11.84
CA SER A 298 -23.04 -26.63 -12.81
C SER A 298 -22.89 -28.02 -12.21
N VAL A 299 -21.94 -28.23 -11.30
CA VAL A 299 -21.75 -29.51 -10.61
C VAL A 299 -22.94 -29.76 -9.68
N LEU A 300 -23.34 -28.78 -8.86
CA LEU A 300 -24.52 -28.85 -8.00
C LEU A 300 -25.80 -29.15 -8.77
N ASP A 301 -26.01 -28.48 -9.91
CA ASP A 301 -27.13 -28.72 -10.83
C ASP A 301 -27.15 -30.17 -11.35
N SER A 302 -25.99 -30.75 -11.62
CA SER A 302 -25.86 -32.14 -12.08
C SER A 302 -26.20 -33.12 -10.96
N THR A 303 -25.69 -32.85 -9.75
CA THR A 303 -25.93 -33.64 -8.55
C THR A 303 -27.39 -33.64 -8.15
N ASP A 304 -28.03 -32.46 -8.18
CA ASP A 304 -29.45 -32.31 -7.91
C ASP A 304 -30.34 -33.15 -8.83
N LYS A 305 -29.99 -33.26 -10.11
CA LYS A 305 -30.75 -34.09 -11.07
C LYS A 305 -30.68 -35.57 -10.70
N VAL A 306 -29.52 -36.05 -10.27
CA VAL A 306 -29.30 -37.46 -9.87
C VAL A 306 -30.06 -37.74 -8.57
N ILE A 307 -29.89 -36.91 -7.54
CA ILE A 307 -30.61 -37.05 -6.26
C ILE A 307 -32.12 -36.96 -6.48
N THR A 308 -32.59 -35.98 -7.26
CA THR A 308 -34.03 -35.83 -7.56
C THR A 308 -34.58 -37.05 -8.31
N PHE A 309 -33.81 -37.61 -9.25
CA PHE A 309 -34.19 -38.83 -9.95
C PHE A 309 -34.30 -40.01 -8.99
N LEU A 310 -33.29 -40.24 -8.17
CA LEU A 310 -33.26 -41.30 -7.15
C LEU A 310 -34.46 -41.18 -6.21
N MET A 311 -34.68 -40.01 -5.60
CA MET A 311 -35.78 -39.77 -4.66
C MET A 311 -37.15 -39.95 -5.32
N ARG A 312 -37.32 -39.56 -6.59
CA ARG A 312 -38.55 -39.81 -7.35
C ARG A 312 -38.76 -41.29 -7.62
N SER A 313 -37.73 -42.03 -7.98
CA SER A 313 -37.81 -43.47 -8.23
C SER A 313 -38.27 -44.20 -6.98
N TYR A 314 -37.68 -43.87 -5.82
CA TYR A 314 -38.12 -44.36 -4.51
C TYR A 314 -39.57 -43.98 -4.18
N LEU A 315 -39.96 -42.70 -4.36
CA LEU A 315 -41.33 -42.24 -4.13
C LEU A 315 -42.36 -42.98 -5.01
N THR A 316 -42.05 -43.18 -6.29
CA THR A 316 -42.92 -43.90 -7.22
C THR A 316 -43.02 -45.37 -6.83
N CYS A 317 -41.91 -45.98 -6.43
CA CYS A 317 -41.87 -47.33 -5.93
C CYS A 317 -42.77 -47.53 -4.71
N ALA A 318 -42.61 -46.71 -3.66
CA ALA A 318 -43.42 -46.75 -2.44
C ALA A 318 -44.92 -46.59 -2.73
N LYS A 319 -45.30 -45.71 -3.67
CA LYS A 319 -46.71 -45.53 -4.08
C LYS A 319 -47.28 -46.74 -4.79
N ILE A 320 -46.52 -47.38 -5.69
CA ILE A 320 -46.99 -48.57 -6.42
C ILE A 320 -47.25 -49.71 -5.43
N VAL A 321 -46.36 -49.93 -4.47
CA VAL A 321 -46.52 -50.95 -3.42
C VAL A 321 -47.72 -50.65 -2.53
N ALA A 322 -48.00 -49.38 -2.21
CA ALA A 322 -49.17 -48.98 -1.45
C ALA A 322 -50.51 -49.12 -2.22
N GLU A 323 -50.48 -49.00 -3.55
CA GLU A 323 -51.68 -49.07 -4.41
C GLU A 323 -52.01 -50.49 -4.89
N PHE A 324 -51.02 -51.40 -4.96
CA PHE A 324 -51.18 -52.74 -5.53
C PHE A 324 -50.64 -53.84 -4.60
N GLU A 325 -51.53 -54.63 -4.00
CA GLU A 325 -51.19 -55.74 -3.08
C GLU A 325 -50.33 -56.87 -3.70
N GLU A 326 -50.20 -56.91 -5.03
CA GLU A 326 -49.40 -57.93 -5.75
C GLU A 326 -47.90 -57.61 -5.82
N PHE A 327 -47.48 -56.39 -5.49
CA PHE A 327 -46.07 -55.97 -5.50
C PHE A 327 -45.54 -55.81 -4.08
N THR A 328 -44.43 -56.47 -3.76
CA THR A 328 -43.74 -56.27 -2.49
C THR A 328 -42.76 -55.11 -2.58
N LEU A 329 -42.40 -54.53 -1.43
CA LEU A 329 -41.36 -53.51 -1.37
C LEU A 329 -40.01 -54.06 -1.85
N ASP A 330 -39.68 -55.31 -1.48
CA ASP A 330 -38.48 -56.02 -1.93
C ASP A 330 -38.41 -56.13 -3.47
N ASP A 331 -39.52 -56.44 -4.15
CA ASP A 331 -39.56 -56.53 -5.62
C ASP A 331 -39.32 -55.17 -6.31
N CYS A 332 -39.65 -54.10 -5.61
CA CYS A 332 -39.59 -52.73 -6.10
C CYS A 332 -38.26 -52.03 -5.74
N LEU A 333 -37.64 -52.43 -4.63
CA LEU A 333 -36.33 -51.97 -4.17
C LEU A 333 -35.17 -52.85 -4.64
N LEU A 334 -35.47 -53.95 -5.33
CA LEU A 334 -34.48 -54.86 -5.93
C LEU A 334 -33.54 -54.10 -6.90
N GLY A 335 -32.29 -53.90 -6.48
CA GLY A 335 -31.27 -53.14 -7.22
C GLY A 335 -31.17 -51.65 -6.86
N MET A 336 -32.00 -51.16 -5.94
CA MET A 336 -31.92 -49.79 -5.44
C MET A 336 -30.77 -49.59 -4.44
N ASP A 337 -30.35 -50.63 -3.70
CA ASP A 337 -29.14 -50.58 -2.86
C ASP A 337 -27.88 -50.31 -3.69
N GLU A 338 -27.70 -51.00 -4.82
CA GLU A 338 -26.60 -50.76 -5.75
C GLU A 338 -26.68 -49.34 -6.35
N LEU A 339 -27.90 -48.84 -6.57
CA LEU A 339 -28.12 -47.48 -7.04
C LEU A 339 -27.80 -46.42 -5.96
N LEU A 340 -28.08 -46.71 -4.68
CA LEU A 340 -27.72 -45.85 -3.55
C LEU A 340 -26.20 -45.80 -3.39
N GLU A 341 -25.52 -46.95 -3.40
CA GLU A 341 -24.06 -47.03 -3.32
C GLU A 341 -23.40 -46.28 -4.48
N GLN A 342 -23.88 -46.48 -5.72
CA GLN A 342 -23.39 -45.72 -6.88
C GLN A 342 -23.69 -44.22 -6.78
N THR A 343 -24.82 -43.83 -6.19
CA THR A 343 -25.16 -42.42 -5.98
C THR A 343 -24.29 -41.79 -4.89
N GLN A 344 -23.96 -42.54 -3.85
CA GLN A 344 -23.03 -42.13 -2.81
C GLN A 344 -21.64 -41.90 -3.41
N GLU A 345 -21.07 -42.87 -4.13
CA GLU A 345 -19.78 -42.70 -4.83
C GLU A 345 -19.80 -41.52 -5.80
N PHE A 346 -20.91 -41.34 -6.53
CA PHE A 346 -21.10 -40.19 -7.40
C PHE A 346 -21.09 -38.87 -6.63
N PHE A 347 -21.80 -38.81 -5.49
CA PHE A 347 -21.85 -37.62 -4.65
C PHE A 347 -20.48 -37.28 -4.07
N GLU A 348 -19.76 -38.24 -3.50
CA GLU A 348 -18.40 -38.06 -2.98
C GLU A 348 -17.45 -37.51 -4.05
N HIS A 349 -17.53 -38.06 -5.28
CA HIS A 349 -16.77 -37.56 -6.42
C HIS A 349 -17.16 -36.12 -6.79
N LYS A 350 -18.45 -35.78 -6.76
CA LYS A 350 -18.92 -34.41 -7.10
C LYS A 350 -18.59 -33.39 -6.01
N THR A 351 -18.64 -33.76 -4.75
CA THR A 351 -18.15 -32.97 -3.62
C THR A 351 -16.67 -32.66 -3.78
N SER A 352 -15.86 -33.67 -4.09
CA SER A 352 -14.43 -33.48 -4.38
C SER A 352 -14.21 -32.57 -5.59
N GLU A 353 -15.00 -32.74 -6.66
CA GLU A 353 -14.92 -31.89 -7.86
C GLU A 353 -15.25 -30.42 -7.54
N ILE A 354 -16.28 -30.15 -6.73
CA ILE A 354 -16.62 -28.80 -6.28
C ILE A 354 -15.46 -28.18 -5.50
N TYR A 355 -14.88 -28.94 -4.57
CA TYR A 355 -13.75 -28.50 -3.77
C TYR A 355 -12.57 -28.09 -4.66
N TYR A 356 -12.15 -28.95 -5.59
CA TYR A 356 -11.01 -28.67 -6.47
C TYR A 356 -11.24 -27.46 -7.39
N HIS A 357 -12.46 -27.23 -7.90
CA HIS A 357 -12.73 -26.04 -8.71
C HIS A 357 -12.53 -24.74 -7.93
N VAL A 358 -12.87 -24.72 -6.64
CA VAL A 358 -12.65 -23.56 -5.78
C VAL A 358 -11.19 -23.44 -5.39
N GLU A 359 -10.57 -24.52 -4.91
CA GLU A 359 -9.15 -24.55 -4.52
C GLU A 359 -8.24 -24.11 -5.68
N ASP A 360 -8.41 -24.69 -6.87
CA ASP A 360 -7.60 -24.35 -8.05
C ASP A 360 -7.75 -22.88 -8.44
N ALA A 361 -8.97 -22.32 -8.35
CA ALA A 361 -9.21 -20.92 -8.66
C ALA A 361 -8.53 -19.99 -7.65
N LEU A 362 -8.57 -20.34 -6.36
CA LEU A 362 -7.88 -19.59 -5.31
C LEU A 362 -6.36 -19.63 -5.50
N ILE A 363 -5.79 -20.82 -5.70
CA ILE A 363 -4.34 -20.99 -5.93
C ILE A 363 -3.92 -20.24 -7.19
N PHE A 364 -4.66 -20.39 -8.29
CA PHE A 364 -4.35 -19.71 -9.54
C PHE A 364 -4.41 -18.19 -9.38
N ASN A 365 -5.43 -17.67 -8.71
CA ASN A 365 -5.51 -16.25 -8.37
C ASN A 365 -4.32 -15.79 -7.54
N GLY A 366 -3.93 -16.53 -6.50
CA GLY A 366 -2.74 -16.21 -5.70
C GLY A 366 -1.46 -16.12 -6.52
N VAL A 367 -1.23 -17.08 -7.41
CA VAL A 367 -0.07 -17.06 -8.31
C VAL A 367 -0.13 -15.86 -9.27
N MET A 368 -1.31 -15.52 -9.78
CA MET A 368 -1.49 -14.37 -10.68
C MET A 368 -1.25 -13.04 -9.96
N ILE A 369 -1.77 -12.89 -8.74
CA ILE A 369 -1.56 -11.73 -7.87
C ILE A 369 -0.06 -11.60 -7.57
N GLU A 370 0.59 -12.65 -7.09
CA GLU A 370 2.03 -12.66 -6.78
C GLU A 370 2.87 -12.30 -8.01
N ALA A 371 2.59 -12.90 -9.16
CA ALA A 371 3.30 -12.61 -10.40
C ALA A 371 3.09 -11.15 -10.86
N CYS A 372 1.87 -10.61 -10.71
CA CYS A 372 1.58 -9.22 -11.02
C CYS A 372 2.33 -8.27 -10.08
N LEU A 373 2.25 -8.49 -8.76
CA LEU A 373 2.94 -7.70 -7.75
C LEU A 373 4.46 -7.74 -7.96
N GLY A 374 5.04 -8.91 -8.24
CA GLY A 374 6.47 -9.06 -8.55
C GLY A 374 6.90 -8.30 -9.81
N ASN A 375 6.08 -8.32 -10.86
CA ASN A 375 6.33 -7.52 -12.06
C ASN A 375 6.21 -6.02 -11.78
N LYS A 376 5.19 -5.60 -11.02
CA LYS A 376 5.02 -4.19 -10.63
C LYS A 376 6.16 -3.70 -9.76
N LEU A 377 6.64 -4.50 -8.83
CA LEU A 377 7.83 -4.21 -8.03
C LEU A 377 9.06 -3.99 -8.92
N ARG A 378 9.25 -4.83 -9.94
CA ARG A 378 10.36 -4.66 -10.89
C ARG A 378 10.24 -3.39 -11.75
N GLU A 379 9.05 -3.08 -12.25
CA GLU A 379 8.78 -1.84 -12.99
C GLU A 379 9.07 -0.61 -12.12
N SER A 380 8.64 -0.69 -10.86
CA SER A 380 8.81 0.32 -9.83
C SER A 380 10.29 0.58 -9.55
N MET A 381 11.09 -0.47 -9.33
CA MET A 381 12.54 -0.35 -9.14
C MET A 381 13.24 0.33 -10.33
N LEU A 382 12.83 0.01 -11.56
CA LEU A 382 13.43 0.61 -12.77
C LEU A 382 13.03 2.07 -12.97
N SER A 383 11.78 2.41 -12.66
CA SER A 383 11.27 3.79 -12.72
C SER A 383 11.95 4.65 -11.65
N PHE A 384 12.00 4.14 -10.42
CA PHE A 384 12.57 4.84 -9.29
C PHE A 384 14.08 5.03 -9.41
N GLY A 385 14.80 4.05 -9.97
CA GLY A 385 16.23 4.18 -10.27
C GLY A 385 16.56 5.41 -11.13
N LYS A 386 15.65 5.87 -11.99
CA LYS A 386 15.83 7.12 -12.76
C LYS A 386 15.75 8.37 -11.88
N GLN A 387 14.83 8.37 -10.92
CA GLN A 387 14.64 9.49 -10.00
C GLN A 387 15.78 9.60 -9.00
N VAL A 388 16.24 8.45 -8.50
CA VAL A 388 17.45 8.37 -7.67
C VAL A 388 18.68 8.85 -8.44
N HIS A 389 18.83 8.45 -9.71
CA HIS A 389 19.92 8.96 -10.56
C HIS A 389 19.84 10.48 -10.74
N GLN A 390 18.64 11.04 -10.94
CA GLN A 390 18.45 12.50 -11.01
C GLN A 390 18.88 13.19 -9.71
N TYR A 391 18.50 12.64 -8.55
CA TYR A 391 18.92 13.14 -7.25
C TYR A 391 20.45 13.16 -7.10
N TYR A 392 21.13 12.04 -7.36
CA TYR A 392 22.59 11.98 -7.27
C TYR A 392 23.31 12.87 -8.29
N SER A 393 22.76 12.99 -9.51
CA SER A 393 23.32 13.85 -10.56
C SER A 393 23.29 15.33 -10.15
N CYS A 394 22.26 15.73 -9.42
CA CYS A 394 22.06 17.09 -8.92
C CYS A 394 23.03 17.43 -7.77
N ASN A 395 23.50 16.43 -7.03
CA ASN A 395 24.55 16.56 -6.00
C ASN A 395 25.98 16.34 -6.54
N GLY A 396 26.18 16.33 -7.86
CA GLY A 396 27.49 16.16 -8.48
C GLY A 396 28.12 14.77 -8.30
N VAL A 397 27.34 13.79 -7.82
CA VAL A 397 27.79 12.40 -7.66
C VAL A 397 27.56 11.68 -8.98
N GLN A 398 28.65 11.35 -9.69
CA GLN A 398 28.58 10.43 -10.82
C GLN A 398 28.20 9.04 -10.31
N THR A 399 26.96 8.65 -10.54
CA THR A 399 26.51 7.27 -10.31
C THR A 399 26.81 6.46 -11.57
N ASP A 400 27.90 5.69 -11.52
CA ASP A 400 28.25 4.69 -12.54
C ASP A 400 27.31 3.46 -12.39
N GLY A 401 26.02 3.65 -12.62
CA GLY A 401 25.02 2.57 -12.65
C GLY A 401 23.67 2.92 -12.00
N PRO A 402 22.65 2.06 -12.20
CA PRO A 402 21.37 2.20 -11.52
C PRO A 402 21.57 2.01 -10.01
N VAL A 403 21.27 3.03 -9.22
CA VAL A 403 21.25 2.93 -7.76
C VAL A 403 20.04 2.09 -7.38
N MET A 404 20.30 0.88 -6.88
CA MET A 404 19.26 0.04 -6.31
C MET A 404 19.00 0.48 -4.87
N LEU A 405 17.71 0.65 -4.51
CA LEU A 405 17.32 0.73 -3.11
C LEU A 405 17.79 -0.52 -2.37
N PRO A 406 18.12 -0.42 -1.06
CA PRO A 406 18.21 -1.62 -0.24
C PRO A 406 16.88 -2.37 -0.37
N MET A 407 16.95 -3.60 -0.87
CA MET A 407 15.78 -4.48 -0.94
C MET A 407 15.33 -4.80 0.49
N PHE A 408 14.03 -4.63 0.75
CA PHE A 408 13.36 -5.17 1.92
C PHE A 408 13.22 -6.69 1.79
#